data_AF-A0A5M9H765-F1
#
_entry.id   AF-A0A5M9H765-F1
#
_cell.length_a   1.000
_cell.length_b   1.000
_cell.length_c   1.000
_cell.angle_alpha   90.00
_cell.angle_beta   90.00
_cell.angle_gamma   90.00
#
_symmetry.space_group_name_H-M   'P 1'
#
loop_
_entity.id
_entity.type
_entity.pdbx_description
1 polymer ?
#
loop_
_entity_poly.entity_id
_entity_poly.type
_entity_poly.pdbx_seq_one_letter_code
_entity_poly.pdbx_strand_id
1 'polypeptide(L)'
;MAKKGRKPSKKTLSKKITAPDLFALNKVKQYREEREVSQTDINVTTELSIGAIGKIENPSTTDKYNFGQLNDLARHFNEKTSEDKDSANHDPYYKNLGEVSLHDFLPLEPLLAQNKVPKSIADDVKAGGIEKAVSILIENGFFDSEYMPGDAIHKKCEEVVQKKLLIDSVRTRLNILYTQGVLDRKKMGSDNTYHYKKL
;
A
#
# COMPACT_ATOMS: atom_id res chain seq x y z
N MET A 1 -5.39 -48.97 28.75
CA MET A 1 -5.70 -47.52 28.60
C MET A 1 -5.00 -46.98 27.37
N ALA A 2 -5.72 -46.74 26.28
CA ALA A 2 -5.14 -46.23 25.03
C ALA A 2 -5.23 -44.69 24.98
N LYS A 3 -4.07 -44.00 24.95
CA LYS A 3 -3.99 -42.55 24.79
C LYS A 3 -4.37 -42.19 23.35
N LYS A 4 -5.56 -41.60 23.14
CA LYS A 4 -5.96 -41.01 21.86
C LYS A 4 -4.99 -39.88 21.49
N GLY A 5 -4.21 -40.10 20.43
CA GLY A 5 -3.35 -39.09 19.84
C GLY A 5 -4.15 -37.89 19.34
N ARG A 6 -3.82 -36.69 19.83
CA ARG A 6 -4.41 -35.42 19.42
C ARG A 6 -3.91 -35.13 18.00
N LYS A 7 -4.80 -35.11 17.00
CA LYS A 7 -4.45 -34.73 15.61
C LYS A 7 -3.90 -33.29 15.61
N PRO A 8 -2.82 -32.99 14.85
CA PRO A 8 -2.31 -31.63 14.74
C PRO A 8 -3.35 -30.74 14.05
N SER A 9 -3.66 -29.60 14.67
CA SER A 9 -4.54 -28.57 14.10
C SER A 9 -3.94 -28.08 12.77
N LYS A 10 -4.70 -28.18 11.68
CA LYS A 10 -4.32 -27.60 10.39
C LYS A 10 -4.04 -26.11 10.60
N LYS A 11 -2.81 -25.67 10.31
CA LYS A 11 -2.41 -24.27 10.34
C LYS A 11 -3.21 -23.53 9.26
N THR A 12 -4.25 -22.80 9.63
CA THR A 12 -5.02 -21.95 8.73
C THR A 12 -4.10 -20.84 8.21
N LEU A 13 -3.77 -20.85 6.92
CA LEU A 13 -3.06 -19.75 6.28
C LEU A 13 -3.92 -18.49 6.44
N SER A 14 -3.44 -17.48 7.16
CA SER A 14 -4.09 -16.17 7.26
C SER A 14 -4.18 -15.58 5.85
N LYS A 15 -5.38 -15.59 5.26
CA LYS A 15 -5.61 -15.13 3.89
C LYS A 15 -5.38 -13.62 3.87
N LYS A 16 -4.32 -13.16 3.20
CA LYS A 16 -4.02 -11.73 3.06
C LYS A 16 -5.08 -11.08 2.16
N ILE A 17 -5.49 -9.86 2.48
CA ILE A 17 -6.36 -9.05 1.62
C ILE A 17 -5.70 -8.87 0.24
N THR A 18 -6.48 -9.02 -0.83
CA THR A 18 -5.98 -8.92 -2.21
C THR A 18 -6.14 -7.50 -2.76
N ALA A 19 -5.44 -7.17 -3.85
CA ALA A 19 -5.55 -5.83 -4.46
C ALA A 19 -6.98 -5.47 -4.91
N PRO A 20 -7.77 -6.39 -5.53
CA PRO A 20 -9.18 -6.13 -5.81
C PRO A 20 -10.04 -5.90 -4.55
N ASP A 21 -9.80 -6.67 -3.49
CA ASP A 21 -10.53 -6.48 -2.23
C ASP A 21 -10.26 -5.09 -1.63
N LEU A 22 -9.00 -4.64 -1.68
CA LEU A 22 -8.60 -3.31 -1.22
C LEU A 22 -9.19 -2.18 -2.09
N PHE A 23 -9.25 -2.39 -3.40
CA PHE A 23 -9.88 -1.44 -4.34
C PHE A 23 -11.36 -1.23 -3.98
N ALA A 24 -12.11 -2.32 -3.81
CA ALA A 24 -13.53 -2.25 -3.45
C ALA A 24 -13.75 -1.54 -2.12
N LEU A 25 -12.95 -1.87 -1.10
CA LEU A 25 -12.98 -1.23 0.23
C LEU A 25 -12.76 0.29 0.11
N ASN A 26 -11.71 0.71 -0.60
CA ASN A 26 -11.39 2.12 -0.76
C ASN A 26 -12.50 2.86 -1.51
N LYS A 27 -13.11 2.23 -2.52
CA LYS A 27 -14.26 2.81 -3.23
C LYS A 27 -15.46 2.96 -2.31
N VAL A 28 -15.85 1.93 -1.59
CA VAL A 28 -16.97 2.03 -0.61
C VAL A 28 -16.72 3.17 0.38
N LYS A 29 -15.52 3.28 0.93
CA LYS A 29 -15.15 4.36 1.85
C LYS A 29 -15.24 5.75 1.20
N GLN A 30 -14.75 5.88 -0.04
CA GLN A 30 -14.86 7.11 -0.82
C GLN A 30 -16.32 7.54 -1.00
N TYR A 31 -17.18 6.63 -1.47
CA TYR A 31 -18.61 6.91 -1.67
C TYR A 31 -19.33 7.27 -0.37
N ARG A 32 -18.95 6.61 0.73
CA ARG A 32 -19.46 6.90 2.07
C ARG A 32 -19.11 8.32 2.54
N GLU A 33 -17.85 8.72 2.39
CA GLU A 33 -17.38 10.05 2.79
C GLU A 33 -17.96 11.15 1.90
N GLU A 34 -18.08 10.92 0.59
CA GLU A 34 -18.67 11.86 -0.36
C GLU A 34 -20.16 12.13 -0.12
N ARG A 35 -20.88 11.15 0.45
CA ARG A 35 -22.34 11.24 0.74
C ARG A 35 -22.62 11.46 2.22
N GLU A 36 -21.60 11.76 3.01
CA GLU A 36 -21.69 12.00 4.46
C GLU A 36 -22.38 10.85 5.23
N VAL A 37 -22.33 9.64 4.69
CA VAL A 37 -22.95 8.45 5.29
C VAL A 37 -22.06 7.97 6.43
N SER A 38 -22.64 7.77 7.62
CA SER A 38 -21.88 7.25 8.75
C SER A 38 -21.75 5.72 8.67
N GLN A 39 -20.81 5.14 9.41
CA GLN A 39 -20.74 3.67 9.56
C GLN A 39 -21.99 3.11 10.27
N THR A 40 -22.68 3.94 11.07
CA THR A 40 -23.93 3.58 11.72
C THR A 40 -25.06 3.42 10.70
N ASP A 41 -25.11 4.28 9.69
CA ASP A 41 -26.13 4.20 8.64
C ASP A 41 -25.97 2.93 7.80
N ILE A 42 -24.72 2.56 7.50
CA ILE A 42 -24.41 1.32 6.78
C ILE A 42 -24.82 0.07 7.56
N ASN A 43 -24.71 0.08 8.88
CA ASN A 43 -25.09 -1.06 9.73
C ASN A 43 -26.56 -1.44 9.49
N VAL A 44 -27.44 -0.44 9.44
CA VAL A 44 -28.89 -0.64 9.27
C VAL A 44 -29.20 -1.37 7.95
N THR A 45 -28.44 -1.09 6.88
CA THR A 45 -28.73 -1.64 5.55
C THR A 45 -27.99 -2.94 5.23
N THR A 46 -26.81 -3.16 5.80
CA THR A 46 -25.94 -4.30 5.45
C THR A 46 -25.99 -5.46 6.45
N GLU A 47 -26.79 -5.32 7.52
CA GLU A 47 -26.85 -6.24 8.68
C GLU A 47 -25.48 -6.46 9.36
N LEU A 48 -24.50 -5.59 9.07
CA LEU A 48 -23.17 -5.64 9.64
C LEU A 48 -23.09 -4.77 10.88
N SER A 49 -22.63 -5.33 11.99
CA SER A 49 -22.32 -4.52 13.18
C SER A 49 -21.35 -3.39 12.83
N ILE A 50 -21.48 -2.22 13.48
CA ILE A 50 -20.57 -1.07 13.31
C ILE A 50 -19.10 -1.50 13.45
N GLY A 51 -18.81 -2.37 14.44
CA GLY A 51 -17.47 -2.90 14.64
C GLY A 51 -16.97 -3.80 13.50
N ALA A 52 -17.88 -4.51 12.80
CA ALA A 52 -17.54 -5.26 11.61
C ALA A 52 -17.23 -4.33 10.42
N ILE A 53 -18.00 -3.25 10.23
CA ILE A 53 -17.75 -2.24 9.20
C ILE A 53 -16.38 -1.59 9.43
N GLY A 54 -16.09 -1.15 10.66
CA GLY A 54 -14.78 -0.57 10.99
C GLY A 54 -13.61 -1.54 10.82
N LYS A 55 -13.83 -2.85 11.03
CA LYS A 55 -12.83 -3.87 10.70
C LYS A 55 -12.66 -4.01 9.19
N ILE A 56 -13.74 -4.12 8.43
CA ILE A 56 -13.71 -4.26 6.97
C ILE A 56 -13.06 -3.04 6.34
N GLU A 57 -13.41 -1.81 6.73
CA GLU A 57 -12.81 -0.57 6.19
C GLU A 57 -11.37 -0.34 6.65
N ASN A 58 -10.84 -1.15 7.58
CA ASN A 58 -9.45 -1.07 8.00
C ASN A 58 -8.58 -1.98 7.10
N PRO A 59 -7.67 -1.41 6.28
CA PRO A 59 -6.84 -2.18 5.34
C PRO A 59 -5.82 -3.11 6.02
N SER A 60 -5.69 -3.02 7.35
CA SER A 60 -4.86 -3.94 8.15
C SER A 60 -5.57 -5.24 8.49
N THR A 61 -6.89 -5.32 8.35
CA THR A 61 -7.65 -6.55 8.59
C THR A 61 -7.78 -7.36 7.30
N THR A 62 -8.25 -8.59 7.44
CA THR A 62 -8.52 -9.50 6.32
C THR A 62 -10.01 -9.57 5.98
N ASP A 63 -10.83 -8.84 6.73
CA ASP A 63 -12.28 -8.82 6.54
C ASP A 63 -12.62 -8.00 5.29
N LYS A 64 -13.67 -8.39 4.57
CA LYS A 64 -14.03 -7.77 3.30
C LYS A 64 -15.53 -7.80 3.06
N TYR A 65 -15.99 -6.86 2.25
CA TYR A 65 -17.34 -6.92 1.72
C TYR A 65 -17.49 -8.08 0.75
N ASN A 66 -18.63 -8.77 0.83
CA ASN A 66 -19.07 -9.69 -0.21
C ASN A 66 -19.92 -8.94 -1.25
N PHE A 67 -20.20 -9.58 -2.39
CA PHE A 67 -20.97 -8.95 -3.47
C PHE A 67 -22.39 -8.53 -3.06
N GLY A 68 -23.05 -9.29 -2.18
CA GLY A 68 -24.37 -8.92 -1.66
C GLY A 68 -24.31 -7.61 -0.90
N GLN A 69 -23.35 -7.50 0.03
CA GLN A 69 -23.11 -6.30 0.82
C GLN A 69 -22.74 -5.09 -0.04
N LEU A 70 -21.89 -5.28 -1.06
CA LEU A 70 -21.57 -4.21 -2.01
C LEU A 70 -22.82 -3.74 -2.79
N ASN A 71 -23.70 -4.67 -3.17
CA ASN A 71 -24.94 -4.32 -3.85
C ASN A 71 -25.92 -3.57 -2.92
N ASP A 72 -26.01 -4.00 -1.66
CA ASP A 72 -26.83 -3.33 -0.64
C ASP A 72 -26.31 -1.91 -0.34
N LEU A 73 -24.98 -1.74 -0.32
CA LEU A 73 -24.32 -0.44 -0.20
C LEU A 73 -24.62 0.48 -1.39
N ALA A 74 -24.55 -0.02 -2.62
CA ALA A 74 -24.89 0.76 -3.82
C ALA A 74 -26.33 1.31 -3.71
N ARG A 75 -27.28 0.45 -3.34
CA ARG A 75 -28.68 0.84 -3.13
C ARG A 75 -28.80 1.89 -2.03
N HIS A 76 -28.15 1.69 -0.89
CA HIS A 76 -28.17 2.64 0.22
C HIS A 76 -27.66 4.03 -0.17
N PHE A 77 -26.54 4.08 -0.89
CA PHE A 77 -25.97 5.36 -1.35
C PHE A 77 -26.89 6.10 -2.31
N ASN A 78 -27.67 5.39 -3.13
CA ASN A 78 -28.65 6.00 -4.02
C ASN A 78 -29.87 6.53 -3.25
N GLU A 79 -30.38 5.78 -2.27
CA GLU A 79 -31.51 6.18 -1.43
C GLU A 79 -31.20 7.48 -0.65
N LYS A 80 -30.00 7.59 -0.07
CA LYS A 80 -29.56 8.82 0.60
C LYS A 80 -29.46 10.01 -0.35
N THR A 81 -28.94 9.78 -1.55
CA THR A 81 -28.85 10.82 -2.59
C THR A 81 -30.23 11.30 -3.07
N SER A 82 -31.28 10.48 -2.95
CA SER A 82 -32.66 10.91 -3.25
C SER A 82 -33.33 11.68 -2.12
N GLU A 83 -33.08 11.33 -0.85
CA GLU A 83 -33.63 12.06 0.30
C GLU A 83 -33.15 13.52 0.34
N ASP A 84 -31.91 13.78 -0.05
CA ASP A 84 -31.34 15.13 -0.10
C ASP A 84 -31.92 16.01 -1.25
N LYS A 85 -32.55 15.41 -2.25
CA LYS A 85 -33.17 16.13 -3.38
C LYS A 85 -34.58 16.64 -3.06
N ASP A 86 -35.29 15.97 -2.16
CA ASP A 86 -36.66 16.32 -1.76
C ASP A 86 -36.72 17.24 -0.53
N SER A 87 -35.57 17.50 0.09
CA SER A 87 -35.40 18.48 1.16
C SER A 87 -35.57 19.92 0.64
N ALA A 88 -36.52 20.66 1.20
CA ALA A 88 -36.76 22.08 0.87
C ALA A 88 -35.58 23.03 1.18
N ASN A 89 -34.51 22.51 1.81
CA ASN A 89 -33.24 23.19 2.07
C ASN A 89 -32.12 22.64 1.18
N HIS A 90 -32.40 22.44 -0.12
CA HIS A 90 -31.37 22.05 -1.08
C HIS A 90 -30.37 23.20 -1.25
N ASP A 91 -29.23 23.11 -0.55
CA ASP A 91 -28.10 24.02 -0.77
C ASP A 91 -27.61 23.83 -2.23
N PRO A 92 -27.64 24.87 -3.07
CA PRO A 92 -27.26 24.78 -4.48
C PRO A 92 -25.79 24.37 -4.70
N TYR A 93 -24.98 24.25 -3.65
CA TYR A 93 -23.61 23.73 -3.70
C TYR A 93 -23.48 22.22 -3.45
N TYR A 94 -24.57 21.46 -3.27
CA TYR A 94 -24.49 20.00 -3.23
C TYR A 94 -24.08 19.43 -4.60
N LYS A 95 -23.01 18.63 -4.60
CA LYS A 95 -22.52 17.94 -5.81
C LYS A 95 -23.57 16.95 -6.30
N ASN A 96 -23.86 16.97 -7.60
CA ASN A 96 -24.63 15.90 -8.24
C ASN A 96 -23.75 14.63 -8.29
N LEU A 97 -23.86 13.78 -7.26
CA LEU A 97 -22.96 12.65 -7.03
C LEU A 97 -23.25 11.41 -7.90
N GLY A 98 -24.28 11.47 -8.76
CA GLY A 98 -24.67 10.40 -9.66
C GLY A 98 -25.21 9.14 -8.97
N GLU A 99 -25.81 8.25 -9.77
CA GLU A 99 -26.20 6.91 -9.30
C GLU A 99 -24.96 6.03 -9.13
N VAL A 100 -24.96 5.25 -8.05
CA VAL A 100 -23.93 4.26 -7.72
C VAL A 100 -24.44 2.87 -8.08
N SER A 101 -23.60 2.10 -8.73
CA SER A 101 -23.84 0.70 -9.09
C SER A 101 -22.82 -0.21 -8.44
N LEU A 102 -23.09 -1.52 -8.42
CA LEU A 102 -22.13 -2.52 -7.98
C LEU A 102 -20.80 -2.45 -8.75
N HIS A 103 -20.85 -2.08 -10.04
CA HIS A 103 -19.69 -2.00 -10.89
C HIS A 103 -18.72 -0.89 -10.49
N ASP A 104 -19.19 0.16 -9.82
CA ASP A 104 -18.34 1.27 -9.35
C ASP A 104 -17.40 0.85 -8.21
N PHE A 105 -17.69 -0.26 -7.54
CA PHE A 105 -16.83 -0.85 -6.52
C PHE A 105 -15.83 -1.86 -7.08
N LEU A 106 -15.92 -2.20 -8.37
CA LEU A 106 -15.09 -3.22 -8.99
C LEU A 106 -14.10 -2.56 -9.96
N PRO A 107 -12.85 -3.07 -10.04
CA PRO A 107 -11.91 -2.53 -10.99
C PRO A 107 -12.32 -2.92 -12.42
N LEU A 108 -12.34 -1.94 -13.33
CA LEU A 108 -12.67 -2.14 -14.75
C LEU A 108 -11.63 -2.99 -15.48
N GLU A 109 -10.39 -2.90 -15.02
CA GLU A 109 -9.28 -3.70 -15.53
C GLU A 109 -8.81 -4.68 -14.46
N PRO A 110 -8.37 -5.90 -14.85
CA PRO A 110 -7.82 -6.85 -13.91
C PRO A 110 -6.62 -6.23 -13.21
N LEU A 111 -6.75 -6.02 -11.90
CA LEU A 111 -5.63 -5.69 -11.03
C LEU A 111 -4.75 -6.94 -10.92
N LEU A 112 -3.89 -7.15 -11.93
CA LEU A 112 -2.73 -8.01 -11.79
C LEU A 112 -2.04 -7.59 -10.49
N ALA A 113 -1.56 -8.56 -9.70
CA ALA A 113 -0.70 -8.29 -8.56
C ALA A 113 0.63 -7.70 -9.06
N GLN A 114 0.58 -6.54 -9.70
CA GLN A 114 1.74 -5.79 -10.12
C GLN A 114 2.39 -5.35 -8.83
N ASN A 115 3.54 -5.97 -8.57
CA ASN A 115 4.60 -5.57 -7.66
C ASN A 115 4.12 -5.02 -6.32
N LYS A 116 4.26 -5.83 -5.26
CA LYS A 116 4.28 -5.41 -3.83
C LYS A 116 4.19 -3.90 -3.69
N VAL A 117 2.98 -3.35 -3.64
CA VAL A 117 2.80 -1.95 -3.28
C VAL A 117 3.43 -1.84 -1.89
N PRO A 118 4.54 -1.10 -1.71
CA PRO A 118 5.00 -0.83 -0.37
C PRO A 118 3.84 -0.13 0.31
N LYS A 119 3.28 -0.75 1.35
CA LYS A 119 2.29 -0.11 2.20
C LYS A 119 2.86 1.26 2.54
N SER A 120 2.21 2.32 2.07
CA SER A 120 2.41 3.68 2.56
C SER A 120 1.92 3.68 4.00
N ILE A 121 2.81 3.25 4.89
CA ILE A 121 2.74 3.53 6.31
C ILE A 121 3.36 4.91 6.42
N ALA A 122 2.55 5.90 6.80
CA ALA A 122 2.90 7.25 7.25
C ALA A 122 4.31 7.73 6.85
N ASP A 123 4.36 8.75 5.99
CA ASP A 123 5.59 9.41 5.57
C ASP A 123 6.45 9.99 6.72
N ASP A 124 5.97 9.94 7.97
CA ASP A 124 6.63 10.53 9.14
C ASP A 124 7.40 9.58 10.07
N VAL A 125 7.63 8.30 9.71
CA VAL A 125 8.46 7.39 10.56
C VAL A 125 9.62 6.71 9.82
N LYS A 126 9.90 7.08 8.56
CA LYS A 126 11.16 6.68 7.89
C LYS A 126 11.94 7.90 7.41
N ALA A 127 12.41 8.70 8.36
CA ALA A 127 13.53 9.60 8.12
C ALA A 127 14.77 8.79 7.69
N GLY A 128 14.92 8.62 6.38
CA GLY A 128 16.17 8.46 5.64
C GLY A 128 17.20 7.45 6.14
N GLY A 129 16.98 6.17 5.87
CA GLY A 129 18.01 5.14 6.02
C GLY A 129 18.97 5.11 4.82
N ILE A 130 18.84 4.11 3.97
CA ILE A 130 19.78 3.85 2.85
C ILE A 130 19.58 4.81 1.69
N GLU A 131 18.33 5.13 1.36
CA GLU A 131 18.00 6.01 0.24
C GLU A 131 18.54 7.43 0.46
N LYS A 132 18.38 7.97 1.67
CA LYS A 132 18.96 9.26 2.05
C LYS A 132 20.48 9.21 2.07
N ALA A 133 21.09 8.14 2.59
CA ALA A 133 22.54 7.97 2.60
C ALA A 133 23.13 8.04 1.18
N VAL A 134 22.60 7.24 0.26
CA VAL A 134 23.11 7.17 -1.11
C VAL A 134 22.85 8.47 -1.86
N SER A 135 21.70 9.12 -1.64
CA SER A 135 21.40 10.42 -2.25
C SER A 135 22.39 11.50 -1.79
N ILE A 136 22.68 11.57 -0.49
CA ILE A 136 23.71 12.48 0.07
C ILE A 136 25.08 12.20 -0.54
N LEU A 137 25.45 10.93 -0.76
CA LEU A 137 26.73 10.61 -1.41
C LEU A 137 26.78 11.05 -2.88
N ILE A 138 25.65 10.95 -3.61
CA ILE A 138 25.56 11.45 -4.99
C ILE A 138 25.63 12.98 -5.04
N GLU A 139 24.98 13.66 -4.09
CA GLU A 139 25.00 15.12 -3.97
C GLU A 139 26.39 15.64 -3.60
N ASN A 140 27.08 14.94 -2.70
CA ASN A 140 28.44 15.29 -2.27
C ASN A 140 29.54 14.90 -3.30
N GLY A 141 29.16 14.43 -4.49
CA GLY A 141 30.08 14.09 -5.56
C GLY A 141 30.96 12.85 -5.30
N PHE A 142 30.55 11.98 -4.37
CA PHE A 142 31.31 10.76 -4.02
C PHE A 142 31.50 9.79 -5.21
N PHE A 143 30.66 9.91 -6.24
CA PHE A 143 30.65 9.06 -7.43
C PHE A 143 31.22 9.75 -8.68
N ASP A 144 31.70 10.99 -8.58
CA ASP A 144 32.04 11.81 -9.75
C ASP A 144 33.44 11.49 -10.31
N SER A 145 34.38 11.13 -9.45
CA SER A 145 35.78 10.91 -9.83
C SER A 145 36.01 9.52 -10.44
N GLU A 146 35.74 8.46 -9.69
CA GLU A 146 36.14 7.09 -10.02
C GLU A 146 35.05 6.05 -9.77
N TYR A 147 35.26 4.83 -10.27
CA TYR A 147 34.39 3.69 -9.98
C TYR A 147 34.61 3.21 -8.55
N MET A 148 33.63 3.43 -7.69
CA MET A 148 33.71 3.12 -6.27
C MET A 148 33.25 1.70 -5.97
N PRO A 149 34.02 0.89 -5.20
CA PRO A 149 33.59 -0.46 -4.84
C PRO A 149 32.38 -0.42 -3.91
N GLY A 150 31.47 -1.39 -4.08
CA GLY A 150 30.26 -1.52 -3.27
C GLY A 150 30.50 -1.49 -1.75
N ASP A 151 31.62 -2.05 -1.29
CA ASP A 151 31.96 -2.13 0.14
C ASP A 151 32.43 -0.77 0.69
N ALA A 152 33.15 0.03 -0.11
CA ALA A 152 33.51 1.39 0.28
C ALA A 152 32.27 2.30 0.34
N ILE A 153 31.34 2.12 -0.60
CA ILE A 153 30.06 2.85 -0.61
C ILE A 153 29.23 2.48 0.63
N HIS A 154 29.16 1.19 0.98
CA HIS A 154 28.47 0.71 2.18
C HIS A 154 29.02 1.36 3.45
N LYS A 155 30.34 1.33 3.65
CA LYS A 155 30.98 1.99 4.80
C LYS A 155 30.66 3.49 4.87
N LYS A 156 30.73 4.19 3.73
CA LYS A 156 30.41 5.62 3.67
C LYS A 156 28.94 5.90 3.96
N CYS A 157 28.02 5.04 3.54
CA CYS A 157 26.61 5.15 3.90
C CYS A 157 26.38 5.01 5.41
N GLU A 158 27.10 4.10 6.08
CA GLU A 158 27.02 3.96 7.55
C GLU A 158 27.53 5.20 8.27
N GLU A 159 28.60 5.84 7.77
CA GLU A 159 29.13 7.10 8.31
C GLU A 159 28.11 8.25 8.18
N VAL A 160 27.42 8.35 7.04
CA VAL A 160 26.42 9.40 6.77
C VAL A 160 25.19 9.26 7.67
N VAL A 161 24.72 8.03 7.89
CA VAL A 161 23.49 7.75 8.67
C VAL A 161 23.78 7.54 10.16
N GLN A 162 25.07 7.44 10.53
CA GLN A 162 25.52 7.11 11.89
C GLN A 162 24.87 5.83 12.43
N LYS A 163 24.63 4.86 11.54
CA LYS A 163 23.93 3.61 11.85
C LYS A 163 24.48 2.47 10.99
N LYS A 164 24.55 1.28 11.58
CA LYS A 164 24.90 0.07 10.85
C LYS A 164 23.82 -0.29 9.82
N LEU A 165 24.25 -0.54 8.59
CA LEU A 165 23.39 -0.86 7.46
C LEU A 165 23.67 -2.29 6.98
N LEU A 166 22.65 -2.94 6.43
CA LEU A 166 22.85 -4.23 5.76
C LEU A 166 23.49 -4.00 4.39
N ILE A 167 24.63 -4.65 4.15
CA ILE A 167 25.38 -4.53 2.88
C ILE A 167 24.53 -4.88 1.66
N ASP A 168 23.71 -5.92 1.76
CA ASP A 168 22.80 -6.35 0.68
C ASP A 168 21.75 -5.29 0.36
N SER A 169 21.33 -4.51 1.36
CA SER A 169 20.36 -3.44 1.16
C SER A 169 20.98 -2.26 0.43
N VAL A 170 22.24 -1.92 0.73
CA VAL A 170 23.00 -0.91 -0.03
C VAL A 170 23.25 -1.38 -1.46
N ARG A 171 23.67 -2.63 -1.66
CA ARG A 171 23.86 -3.23 -3.00
C ARG A 171 22.56 -3.25 -3.80
N THR A 172 21.43 -3.56 -3.16
CA THR A 172 20.11 -3.50 -3.81
C THR A 172 19.80 -2.10 -4.29
N ARG A 173 20.02 -1.07 -3.46
CA ARG A 173 19.84 0.33 -3.90
C ARG A 173 20.81 0.72 -5.01
N LEU A 174 22.05 0.22 -4.92
CA LEU A 174 23.09 0.16 -5.95
C LEU A 174 22.53 -0.14 -7.35
N ASN A 175 21.97 -1.34 -7.43
CA ASN A 175 21.43 -1.90 -8.67
C ASN A 175 20.19 -1.17 -9.16
N ILE A 176 19.35 -0.64 -8.25
CA ILE A 176 18.19 0.17 -8.64
C ILE A 176 18.65 1.44 -9.36
N LEU A 177 19.63 2.16 -8.78
CA LEU A 177 20.16 3.39 -9.37
C LEU A 177 20.87 3.16 -10.71
N TYR A 178 21.54 2.01 -10.85
CA TYR A 178 22.06 1.56 -12.14
C TYR A 178 20.95 1.32 -13.16
N THR A 179 19.88 0.61 -12.78
CA THR A 179 18.73 0.34 -13.66
C THR A 179 18.01 1.62 -14.06
N GLN A 180 18.02 2.64 -13.20
CA GLN A 180 17.45 3.97 -13.47
C GLN A 180 18.37 4.87 -14.31
N GLY A 181 19.58 4.43 -14.66
CA GLY A 181 20.53 5.23 -15.43
C GLY A 181 21.17 6.39 -14.64
N VAL A 182 21.15 6.32 -13.32
CA VAL A 182 21.79 7.33 -12.44
C VAL A 182 23.27 7.01 -12.21
N LEU A 183 23.59 5.71 -12.14
CA LEU A 183 24.95 5.21 -11.94
C LEU A 183 25.31 4.25 -13.07
N ASP A 184 26.57 4.27 -13.50
CA ASP A 184 27.17 3.19 -14.28
C ASP A 184 27.75 2.13 -13.34
N ARG A 185 27.80 0.88 -13.80
CA ARG A 185 28.28 -0.26 -13.03
C ARG A 185 29.27 -1.09 -13.85
N LYS A 186 30.50 -1.24 -13.34
CA LYS A 186 31.52 -2.10 -13.93
C LYS A 186 31.96 -3.20 -12.97
N LYS A 187 32.18 -4.39 -13.51
CA LYS A 187 32.80 -5.50 -12.76
C LYS A 187 34.31 -5.32 -12.85
N MET A 188 34.98 -5.16 -11.70
CA MET A 188 36.43 -5.08 -11.63
C MET A 188 36.93 -6.08 -10.57
N GLY A 189 37.89 -6.94 -10.94
CA GLY A 189 38.45 -7.97 -10.07
C GLY A 189 37.93 -9.40 -10.29
N SER A 190 38.48 -10.35 -9.52
CA SER A 190 38.21 -11.80 -9.61
C SER A 190 36.93 -12.24 -8.89
N ASP A 191 36.58 -11.56 -7.80
CA ASP A 191 35.35 -11.81 -7.03
C ASP A 191 34.28 -10.81 -7.46
N ASN A 192 32.99 -11.18 -7.39
CA ASN A 192 31.79 -10.42 -7.82
C ASN A 192 31.65 -9.00 -7.21
N THR A 193 32.63 -8.14 -7.46
CA THR A 193 32.81 -6.82 -6.87
C THR A 193 32.45 -5.81 -7.95
N TYR A 194 31.22 -5.34 -7.85
CA TYR A 194 30.72 -4.29 -8.71
C TYR A 194 31.16 -2.94 -8.17
N HIS A 195 31.65 -2.12 -9.07
CA HIS A 195 32.02 -0.74 -8.79
C HIS A 195 31.04 0.19 -9.51
N TYR A 196 30.72 1.31 -8.87
CA TYR A 196 29.69 2.23 -9.31
C TYR A 196 30.28 3.62 -9.53
N LYS A 197 29.88 4.29 -10.62
CA LYS A 197 30.25 5.67 -10.94
C LYS A 197 29.00 6.45 -11.35
N LYS A 198 28.95 7.76 -11.12
CA LYS A 198 27.85 8.59 -11.63
C LYS A 198 27.97 8.71 -13.16
N LEU A 199 26.82 8.58 -13.84
CA LEU A 199 26.73 8.85 -15.28
C LEU A 199 26.72 10.35 -15.57
#